data_AF-A0A6G9YCM2-F1
#
_entry.id   AF-A0A6G9YCM2-F1
#
_cell.length_a   1.000
_cell.length_b   1.000
_cell.length_c   1.000
_cell.angle_alpha   90.00
_cell.angle_beta   90.00
_cell.angle_gamma   90.00
#
_symmetry.space_group_name_H-M   'P 1'
#
loop_
_entity.id
_entity.type
_entity.pdbx_description
1 polymer ?
#
loop_
_entity_poly.entity_id
_entity_poly.type
_entity_poly.pdbx_seq_one_letter_code
_entity_poly.pdbx_strand_id
1 'polypeptide(L)'
;MWRTILAVVTLAAVTVVGIGASGQAGAVSDKVTCGAVAQAATDMAAALGDGDVGIADVKKALHDVATKLADAAVAADEGPLKSALNADVAQLNRAATAPDDQVMNILHEQESKDARDAVNSRCGF
;
A
#
# COMPACT_ATOMS: atom_id res chain seq x y z
N MET A 1 -13.77 36.64 24.02
CA MET A 1 -14.75 35.95 23.16
C MET A 1 -14.01 34.81 22.48
N TRP A 2 -14.51 33.58 22.69
CA TRP A 2 -14.19 32.24 22.13
C TRP A 2 -12.77 31.98 21.58
N ARG A 3 -11.85 31.29 22.29
CA ARG A 3 -11.75 29.83 22.58
C ARG A 3 -11.57 28.92 21.33
N THR A 4 -10.30 28.63 21.04
CA THR A 4 -9.66 27.29 20.85
C THR A 4 -10.36 26.24 19.98
N ILE A 5 -9.67 25.71 18.95
CA ILE A 5 -9.39 24.26 18.76
C ILE A 5 -8.07 24.09 17.97
N LEU A 6 -7.00 23.69 18.68
CA LEU A 6 -5.83 23.01 18.11
C LEU A 6 -6.25 21.57 17.79
N ALA A 7 -6.33 21.20 16.51
CA ALA A 7 -6.49 19.80 16.13
C ALA A 7 -5.10 19.14 16.15
N VAL A 8 -4.74 18.64 17.33
CA VAL A 8 -3.67 17.65 17.51
C VAL A 8 -4.15 16.37 16.82
N VAL A 9 -3.72 16.14 15.58
CA VAL A 9 -3.84 14.81 14.98
C VAL A 9 -2.70 14.00 15.57
N THR A 10 -3.06 13.24 16.61
CA THR A 10 -2.21 12.24 17.24
C THR A 10 -1.66 11.29 16.19
N LEU A 11 -0.38 11.42 15.86
CA LEU A 11 0.40 10.30 15.35
C LEU A 11 0.33 9.22 16.42
N ALA A 12 -0.48 8.19 16.18
CA ALA A 12 -0.40 6.95 16.94
C ALA A 12 0.96 6.32 16.63
N ALA A 13 1.96 6.67 17.44
CA ALA A 13 3.16 5.88 17.57
C ALA A 13 2.72 4.48 18.01
N VAL A 14 2.73 3.53 17.07
CA VAL A 14 2.54 2.11 17.36
C VAL A 14 3.77 1.63 18.11
N THR A 15 3.81 1.88 19.41
CA THR A 15 4.72 1.22 20.33
C THR A 15 4.12 -0.15 20.65
N VAL A 16 4.43 -1.16 19.84
CA VAL A 16 4.23 -2.56 20.25
C VAL A 16 5.57 -3.13 20.67
N VAL A 17 5.73 -3.11 21.98
CA VAL A 17 6.59 -3.94 22.84
C VAL A 17 7.08 -5.20 22.13
N GLY A 18 8.38 -5.24 21.85
CA GLY A 18 9.08 -6.46 21.46
C GLY A 18 9.14 -7.42 22.64
N ILE A 19 8.37 -8.50 22.57
CA ILE A 19 8.64 -9.72 23.33
C ILE A 19 9.21 -10.70 22.31
N GLY A 20 10.44 -11.12 22.57
CA GLY A 20 11.26 -11.86 21.63
C GLY A 20 10.66 -13.20 21.20
N ALA A 21 10.89 -13.51 19.93
CA ALA A 21 11.14 -14.85 19.45
C ALA A 21 12.15 -14.73 18.31
N SER A 22 13.18 -15.55 18.36
CA SER A 22 14.29 -15.62 17.41
C SER A 22 13.78 -15.83 15.97
N GLY A 23 13.66 -14.74 15.22
CA GLY A 23 13.38 -14.65 13.79
C GLY A 23 14.14 -13.44 13.28
N GLN A 24 14.59 -13.48 12.03
CA GLN A 24 15.49 -12.50 11.39
C GLN A 24 15.21 -11.06 11.85
N ALA A 25 16.22 -10.42 12.44
CA ALA A 25 16.13 -9.09 13.04
C ALA A 25 15.65 -8.07 11.99
N GLY A 26 14.35 -7.75 12.01
CA GLY A 26 13.75 -6.75 11.12
C GLY A 26 12.38 -7.12 10.55
N ALA A 27 11.97 -8.38 10.61
CA ALA A 27 10.69 -8.77 10.02
C ALA A 27 9.50 -8.40 10.92
N VAL A 28 8.57 -7.59 10.39
CA VAL A 28 7.28 -7.28 11.02
C VAL A 28 6.27 -8.35 10.64
N SER A 29 5.40 -8.72 11.59
CA SER A 29 4.39 -9.74 11.35
C SER A 29 3.45 -9.36 10.21
N ASP A 30 2.90 -10.38 9.54
CA ASP A 30 1.91 -10.21 8.46
C ASP A 30 0.77 -9.26 8.84
N LYS A 31 0.36 -9.21 10.12
CA LYS A 31 -0.66 -8.28 10.61
C LYS A 31 -0.26 -6.82 10.48
N VAL A 32 0.99 -6.49 10.78
CA VAL A 32 1.51 -5.11 10.65
C VAL A 32 1.63 -4.75 9.17
N THR A 33 2.16 -5.68 8.37
CA THR A 33 2.28 -5.54 6.91
C THR A 33 0.91 -5.31 6.26
N CYS A 34 -0.10 -6.08 6.63
CA CYS A 34 -1.46 -5.92 6.14
C CYS A 34 -2.14 -4.63 6.60
N GLY A 35 -1.75 -4.07 7.75
CA GLY A 35 -2.14 -2.72 8.16
C GLY A 35 -1.60 -1.65 7.19
N ALA A 36 -0.35 -1.79 6.74
CA ALA A 36 0.22 -0.89 5.74
C ALA A 36 -0.47 -1.02 4.37
N VAL A 37 -0.85 -2.24 3.96
CA VAL A 37 -1.65 -2.48 2.75
C VAL A 37 -2.99 -1.76 2.82
N ALA A 38 -3.73 -1.90 3.93
CA ALA A 38 -5.03 -1.23 4.10
C ALA A 38 -4.91 0.30 4.05
N GLN A 39 -3.87 0.85 4.65
CA GLN A 39 -3.60 2.29 4.59
C GLN A 39 -3.29 2.72 3.15
N ALA A 40 -2.45 1.98 2.43
CA ALA A 40 -2.11 2.29 1.04
C ALA A 40 -3.35 2.23 0.11
N ALA A 41 -4.25 1.27 0.32
CA ALA A 41 -5.53 1.20 -0.39
C ALA A 41 -6.43 2.40 -0.07
N THR A 42 -6.48 2.83 1.19
CA THR A 42 -7.23 4.03 1.62
C THR A 42 -6.67 5.30 0.98
N ASP A 43 -5.35 5.43 0.96
CA ASP A 43 -4.67 6.59 0.36
C ASP A 43 -4.90 6.64 -1.16
N MET A 44 -4.90 5.49 -1.84
CA MET A 44 -5.25 5.40 -3.25
C MET A 44 -6.71 5.80 -3.50
N ALA A 45 -7.65 5.31 -2.69
CA ALA A 45 -9.05 5.66 -2.82
C ALA A 45 -9.29 7.15 -2.59
N ALA A 46 -8.59 7.76 -1.63
CA ALA A 46 -8.65 9.21 -1.42
C ALA A 46 -8.08 9.98 -2.62
N ALA A 47 -6.93 9.55 -3.16
CA ALA A 47 -6.31 10.19 -4.33
C ALA A 47 -7.15 10.07 -5.61
N LEU A 48 -7.96 9.01 -5.75
CA LEU A 48 -8.80 8.76 -6.93
C LEU A 48 -10.26 9.19 -6.75
N GLY A 49 -10.71 9.46 -5.53
CA GLY A 49 -12.11 9.76 -5.19
C GLY A 49 -12.48 11.25 -5.28
N ASP A 50 -11.50 12.15 -5.28
CA ASP A 50 -11.72 13.59 -5.38
C ASP A 50 -11.83 14.06 -6.85
N GLY A 51 -12.99 13.83 -7.49
CA GLY A 51 -13.37 14.48 -8.76
C GLY A 51 -12.54 14.10 -9.99
N ASP A 52 -12.49 14.98 -11.00
CA ASP A 52 -11.73 14.81 -12.26
C ASP A 52 -10.21 14.75 -11.99
N VAL A 53 -9.73 13.60 -11.53
CA VAL A 53 -8.31 13.37 -11.25
C VAL A 53 -7.56 13.19 -12.57
N GLY A 54 -6.57 14.05 -12.83
CA GLY A 54 -5.76 13.96 -14.03
C GLY A 54 -4.93 12.67 -14.06
N ILE A 55 -4.66 12.13 -15.24
CA ILE A 55 -3.89 10.89 -15.39
C ILE A 55 -2.49 10.96 -14.75
N ALA A 56 -1.89 12.15 -14.68
CA ALA A 56 -0.63 12.38 -13.98
C ALA A 56 -0.75 12.15 -12.47
N ASP A 57 -1.86 12.59 -11.86
CA ASP A 57 -2.14 12.39 -10.44
C ASP A 57 -2.45 10.91 -10.15
N VAL A 58 -3.14 10.22 -11.06
CA VAL A 58 -3.34 8.77 -11.00
C VAL A 58 -1.98 8.05 -10.99
N LYS A 59 -1.09 8.37 -11.94
CA LYS A 59 0.24 7.74 -12.02
C LYS A 59 1.08 8.02 -10.78
N LYS A 60 0.98 9.23 -10.23
CA LYS A 60 1.61 9.57 -8.95
C LYS A 60 1.06 8.72 -7.81
N ALA A 61 -0.26 8.60 -7.67
CA ALA A 61 -0.89 7.78 -6.64
C ALA A 61 -0.48 6.30 -6.75
N LEU A 62 -0.40 5.77 -7.97
CA LEU A 62 0.08 4.41 -8.23
C LEU A 62 1.53 4.22 -7.77
N HIS A 63 2.41 5.16 -8.11
CA HIS A 63 3.82 5.13 -7.69
C HIS A 63 3.97 5.26 -6.16
N ASP A 64 3.20 6.14 -5.53
CA ASP A 64 3.24 6.35 -4.08
C ASP A 64 2.75 5.09 -3.33
N VAL A 65 1.72 4.43 -3.84
CA VAL A 65 1.25 3.15 -3.30
C VAL A 65 2.28 2.05 -3.53
N ALA A 66 2.85 1.94 -4.73
CA ALA A 66 3.90 0.98 -5.04
C ALA A 66 5.09 1.13 -4.09
N THR A 67 5.48 2.36 -3.77
CA THR A 67 6.55 2.65 -2.81
C THR A 67 6.19 2.14 -1.41
N LYS A 68 4.98 2.43 -0.92
CA LYS A 68 4.53 1.96 0.41
C LYS A 68 4.46 0.43 0.50
N LEU A 69 3.98 -0.21 -0.56
CA LEU A 69 3.91 -1.68 -0.61
C LEU A 69 5.31 -2.30 -0.72
N ALA A 70 6.25 -1.66 -1.43
CA ALA A 70 7.64 -2.09 -1.48
C ALA A 70 8.30 -2.00 -0.10
N ASP A 71 8.10 -0.89 0.63
CA ASP A 71 8.58 -0.73 2.00
C ASP A 71 7.99 -1.81 2.93
N ALA A 72 6.68 -2.09 2.79
CA ALA A 72 6.02 -3.17 3.52
C ALA A 72 6.60 -4.55 3.16
N ALA A 73 6.91 -4.81 1.89
CA ALA A 73 7.53 -6.05 1.44
C ALA A 73 8.96 -6.22 1.96
N VAL A 74 9.74 -5.14 2.02
CA VAL A 74 11.09 -5.14 2.61
C VAL A 74 11.03 -5.52 4.09
N ALA A 75 10.02 -5.02 4.80
CA ALA A 75 9.82 -5.28 6.22
C ALA A 75 9.11 -6.61 6.51
N ALA A 76 8.43 -7.22 5.54
CA ALA A 76 7.71 -8.48 5.71
C ALA A 76 8.66 -9.70 5.82
N ASP A 77 8.21 -10.73 6.55
CA ASP A 77 8.84 -12.04 6.58
C ASP A 77 8.95 -12.65 5.17
N GLU A 78 10.01 -13.43 4.94
CA GLU A 78 10.12 -14.25 3.73
C GLU A 78 8.95 -15.22 3.67
N GLY A 79 8.18 -15.16 2.58
CA GLY A 79 6.97 -15.95 2.49
C GLY A 79 6.01 -15.47 1.40
N PRO A 80 4.82 -16.11 1.34
CA PRO A 80 3.86 -15.86 0.28
C PRO A 80 3.29 -14.43 0.30
N LEU A 81 3.26 -13.73 1.44
CA LEU A 81 2.81 -12.33 1.52
C LEU A 81 3.82 -11.39 0.87
N LYS A 82 5.10 -11.51 1.22
CA LYS A 82 6.17 -10.73 0.59
C LYS A 82 6.20 -10.91 -0.92
N SER A 83 6.07 -12.15 -1.41
CA SER A 83 5.99 -12.42 -2.85
C SER A 83 4.78 -11.78 -3.52
N ALA A 84 3.61 -11.80 -2.86
CA ALA A 84 2.40 -11.16 -3.38
C ALA A 84 2.53 -9.63 -3.44
N LEU A 85 3.10 -9.02 -2.38
CA LEU A 85 3.38 -7.58 -2.35
C LEU A 85 4.33 -7.17 -3.48
N ASN A 86 5.43 -7.91 -3.67
CA ASN A 86 6.37 -7.64 -4.74
C ASN A 86 5.73 -7.74 -6.14
N ALA A 87 4.81 -8.70 -6.34
CA ALA A 87 4.06 -8.84 -7.59
C ALA A 87 3.12 -7.64 -7.83
N ASP A 88 2.40 -7.20 -6.80
CA ASP A 88 1.50 -6.04 -6.90
C ASP A 88 2.27 -4.73 -7.15
N VAL A 89 3.39 -4.54 -6.44
CA VAL A 89 4.33 -3.42 -6.66
C VAL A 89 4.80 -3.37 -8.12
N ALA A 90 5.10 -4.52 -8.74
CA ALA A 90 5.52 -4.57 -10.13
C ALA A 90 4.42 -4.08 -11.08
N GLN A 91 3.16 -4.47 -10.86
CA GLN A 91 2.03 -4.04 -11.69
C GLN A 91 1.70 -2.55 -11.50
N LEU A 92 1.75 -2.05 -10.26
CA LEU A 92 1.56 -0.63 -9.98
C LEU A 92 2.64 0.24 -10.61
N ASN A 93 3.92 -0.17 -10.52
CA ASN A 93 5.02 0.53 -11.17
C ASN A 93 4.92 0.49 -12.70
N ARG A 94 4.49 -0.65 -13.26
CA ARG A 94 4.23 -0.79 -14.70
C ARG A 94 3.13 0.18 -15.14
N ALA A 95 2.02 0.26 -14.42
CA ALA A 95 0.95 1.21 -14.72
C ALA A 95 1.40 2.67 -14.55
N ALA A 96 2.16 2.99 -13.50
CA ALA A 96 2.66 4.34 -13.22
C ALA A 96 3.65 4.86 -14.28
N THR A 97 4.34 3.97 -14.99
CA THR A 97 5.34 4.32 -16.02
C THR A 97 4.84 4.16 -17.45
N ALA A 98 3.63 3.60 -17.63
CA ALA A 98 3.03 3.38 -18.94
C ALA A 98 2.59 4.68 -19.63
N PRO A 99 2.33 4.65 -20.95
CA PRO A 99 1.57 5.71 -21.63
C PRO A 99 0.21 5.96 -20.95
N ASP A 100 -0.23 7.21 -20.96
CA ASP A 100 -1.41 7.67 -20.22
C ASP A 100 -2.71 6.94 -20.62
N ASP A 101 -2.84 6.59 -21.90
CA ASP A 101 -3.95 5.82 -22.45
C ASP A 101 -3.93 4.32 -22.07
N GLN A 102 -2.81 3.83 -21.52
CA GLN A 102 -2.63 2.43 -21.15
C GLN A 102 -2.72 2.16 -19.65
N VAL A 103 -2.63 3.20 -18.81
CA VAL A 103 -2.63 3.06 -17.33
C VAL A 103 -3.83 2.23 -16.86
N MET A 104 -5.04 2.61 -17.28
CA MET A 104 -6.27 1.92 -16.86
C MET A 104 -6.38 0.51 -17.46
N ASN A 105 -5.84 0.30 -18.66
CA ASN A 105 -5.82 -1.03 -19.27
C ASN A 105 -4.95 -1.98 -18.44
N ILE A 106 -3.74 -1.54 -18.07
CA ILE A 106 -2.82 -2.32 -17.23
C ILE A 106 -3.45 -2.65 -15.88
N LEU A 107 -4.10 -1.68 -15.22
CA LEU A 107 -4.78 -1.92 -13.94
C LEU A 107 -5.96 -2.90 -14.06
N HIS A 108 -6.58 -3.00 -15.24
CA HIS A 108 -7.68 -3.91 -15.52
C HIS A 108 -7.25 -5.26 -16.10
N GLU A 109 -5.98 -5.43 -16.46
CA GLU A 109 -5.42 -6.72 -16.87
C GLU A 109 -5.60 -7.75 -15.76
N GLN A 110 -5.79 -9.01 -16.16
CA GLN A 110 -6.00 -10.10 -15.21
C GLN A 110 -4.81 -10.25 -14.26
N GLU A 111 -3.60 -10.04 -14.75
CA GLU A 111 -2.37 -10.12 -13.94
C GLU A 111 -2.35 -9.09 -12.80
N SER A 112 -2.77 -7.85 -13.07
CA SER A 112 -2.89 -6.80 -12.03
C SER A 112 -3.95 -7.12 -11.00
N LYS A 113 -5.08 -7.70 -11.42
CA LYS A 113 -6.14 -8.16 -10.51
C LYS A 113 -5.67 -9.32 -9.65
N ASP A 114 -5.05 -10.32 -10.25
CA ASP A 114 -4.54 -11.50 -9.54
C ASP A 114 -3.46 -11.12 -8.51
N ALA A 115 -2.58 -10.17 -8.84
CA ALA A 115 -1.57 -9.66 -7.91
C ALA A 115 -2.20 -8.98 -6.69
N ARG A 116 -3.19 -8.11 -6.90
CA ARG A 116 -3.95 -7.44 -5.83
C ARG A 116 -4.75 -8.43 -4.98
N ASP A 117 -5.43 -9.38 -5.62
CA ASP A 117 -6.21 -10.41 -4.94
C ASP A 117 -5.32 -11.35 -4.12
N ALA A 118 -4.10 -11.64 -4.59
CA ALA A 118 -3.12 -12.39 -3.83
C ALA A 118 -2.71 -11.67 -2.54
N VAL A 119 -2.58 -10.34 -2.55
CA VAL A 119 -2.33 -9.54 -1.34
C VAL A 119 -3.57 -9.55 -0.45
N ASN A 120 -4.75 -9.23 -0.98
CA ASN A 120 -6.01 -9.15 -0.23
C ASN A 120 -6.36 -10.45 0.49
N SER A 121 -6.30 -11.58 -0.23
CA SER A 121 -6.60 -12.91 0.34
C SER A 121 -5.68 -13.28 1.50
N ARG A 122 -4.44 -12.82 1.51
CA ARG A 122 -3.48 -13.06 2.60
C ARG A 122 -3.70 -12.13 3.78
N CYS A 123 -4.20 -10.93 3.51
CA CYS A 123 -4.54 -9.94 4.53
C CYS A 123 -5.96 -10.06 5.08
N GLY A 124 -6.80 -10.91 4.48
CA GLY A 124 -8.19 -11.13 4.90
C GLY A 124 -9.14 -10.00 4.53
N PHE A 125 -8.87 -9.31 3.43
CA PHE A 125 -9.75 -8.31 2.83
C PHE A 125 -10.70 -8.92 1.79
#